data_AF-Q01457-F1
#
_entry.id   AF-Q01457-F1
#
_cell.length_a   1.000
_cell.length_b   1.000
_cell.length_c   1.000
_cell.angle_alpha   90.00
_cell.angle_beta   90.00
_cell.angle_gamma   90.00
#
_symmetry.space_group_name_H-M   'P 1'
#
loop_
_entity.id
_entity.type
_entity.pdbx_description
1 polymer ?
#
loop_
_entity_poly.entity_id
_entity_poly.type
_entity_poly.pdbx_seq_one_letter_code
_entity_poly.pdbx_strand_id
1 'polypeptide(L)'
;MSEKKNTKGSPIYMKKSFWIPTIIFVVFVFVFVMLLKLPSFGLWYGANVKDKVSPNSINISRVELLKILISLIAPILTFLVFMNTLSIQKKNQEESKKLNNSDSANREFYSLLDLFKKEQNKSETIKAISFLYKRAINDKHGNSFINDYNIDIGNGLDFRFNLFESNQWFSITYNSSKYKGKNLTKEQKVELVISRQFDDVYNKMSSYFKIFHRILKSLNKRFDEKKLDESDYKNYIGILRTQLSSEELVVILINSLYVKRGLGLGIELIGTNLFGDEKDFKIDQHFVIPKPEIIQDDLSIFINDNEGKNIKKRKDYEKKLKSIDNIAEFEDIMNFKSFVSADS
;
A
#
# COMPACT_ATOMS: atom_id res chain seq x y z
N MET A 1 -34.86 -18.31 -9.64
CA MET A 1 -33.65 -19.13 -9.83
C MET A 1 -32.75 -18.87 -8.63
N SER A 2 -32.56 -19.88 -7.80
CA SER A 2 -31.80 -19.84 -6.55
C SER A 2 -30.29 -19.66 -6.80
N GLU A 3 -29.59 -19.30 -5.73
CA GLU A 3 -28.15 -19.49 -5.48
C GLU A 3 -27.14 -18.47 -6.03
N LYS A 4 -26.69 -17.59 -5.12
CA LYS A 4 -25.37 -17.77 -4.48
C LYS A 4 -25.25 -16.90 -3.22
N LYS A 5 -25.54 -17.52 -2.08
CA LYS A 5 -25.07 -17.07 -0.76
C LYS A 5 -23.56 -17.24 -0.73
N ASN A 6 -22.81 -16.14 -0.66
CA ASN A 6 -21.37 -16.16 -0.44
C ASN A 6 -21.07 -15.59 0.94
N THR A 7 -21.50 -16.31 1.99
CA THR A 7 -21.09 -16.03 3.36
C THR A 7 -19.67 -16.56 3.53
N LYS A 8 -18.68 -15.70 3.22
CA LYS A 8 -17.28 -15.90 3.60
C LYS A 8 -17.25 -16.17 5.11
N GLY A 9 -16.86 -17.39 5.44
CA GLY A 9 -16.76 -17.86 6.81
C GLY A 9 -15.88 -16.93 7.64
N SER A 10 -16.51 -16.25 8.59
CA SER A 10 -15.81 -15.71 9.75
C SER A 10 -15.08 -16.88 10.42
N PRO A 11 -13.75 -16.83 10.59
CA PRO A 11 -13.04 -17.86 11.32
C PRO A 11 -13.67 -17.93 12.71
N ILE A 12 -14.11 -19.13 13.06
CA ILE A 12 -14.61 -19.48 14.38
C ILE A 12 -13.47 -19.18 15.36
N TYR A 13 -13.46 -17.96 15.91
CA TYR A 13 -12.69 -17.59 17.10
C TYR A 13 -13.33 -18.31 18.28
N MET A 14 -13.21 -19.64 18.32
CA MET A 14 -13.47 -20.39 19.53
C MET A 14 -12.42 -19.94 20.55
N LYS A 15 -12.88 -19.16 21.53
CA LYS A 15 -12.16 -18.73 22.73
C LYS A 15 -11.26 -19.87 23.23
N LYS A 16 -9.94 -19.73 23.04
CA LYS A 16 -8.91 -20.65 23.59
C LYS A 16 -9.06 -20.91 25.10
N SER A 17 -9.76 -20.03 25.82
CA SER A 17 -10.11 -20.21 27.24
C SER A 17 -10.98 -21.45 27.52
N PHE A 18 -11.69 -22.00 26.54
CA PHE A 18 -12.59 -23.14 26.76
C PHE A 18 -11.83 -24.49 26.78
N TRP A 19 -10.65 -24.56 26.15
CA TRP A 19 -9.92 -25.83 26.01
C TRP A 19 -9.25 -26.32 27.29
N ILE A 20 -8.76 -25.39 28.14
CA ILE A 20 -8.10 -25.74 29.40
C ILE A 20 -9.04 -26.49 30.36
N PRO A 21 -10.25 -25.99 30.69
CA PRO A 21 -11.16 -26.71 31.58
C PRO A 21 -11.65 -28.03 30.97
N THR A 22 -11.85 -28.12 29.65
CA THR A 22 -12.20 -29.40 29.01
C THR A 22 -11.07 -30.42 29.08
N ILE A 23 -9.81 -30.03 28.88
CA ILE A 23 -8.67 -30.95 29.01
C ILE A 23 -8.56 -31.42 30.47
N ILE A 24 -8.67 -30.51 31.44
CA ILE A 24 -8.64 -30.87 32.87
C ILE A 24 -9.78 -31.83 33.20
N PHE A 25 -10.99 -31.56 32.72
CA PHE A 25 -12.14 -32.43 32.92
C PHE A 25 -11.95 -33.80 32.27
N VAL A 26 -11.44 -33.86 31.04
CA VAL A 26 -11.16 -35.12 30.33
C VAL A 26 -10.08 -35.92 31.06
N VAL A 27 -9.01 -35.28 31.54
CA VAL A 27 -7.97 -35.94 32.34
C VAL A 27 -8.58 -36.45 33.66
N PHE A 28 -9.42 -35.66 34.32
CA PHE A 28 -10.07 -36.06 35.57
C PHE A 28 -11.05 -37.23 35.35
N VAL A 29 -11.85 -37.19 34.30
CA VAL A 29 -12.75 -38.28 33.88
C VAL A 29 -11.94 -39.52 33.51
N PHE A 30 -10.83 -39.37 32.78
CA PHE A 30 -9.96 -40.48 32.41
C PHE A 30 -9.33 -41.13 33.64
N VAL A 31 -8.80 -40.32 34.57
CA VAL A 31 -8.26 -40.78 35.87
C VAL A 31 -9.34 -41.50 36.68
N PHE A 32 -10.55 -40.94 36.74
CA PHE A 32 -11.69 -41.51 37.45
C PHE A 32 -12.16 -42.83 36.83
N VAL A 33 -12.26 -42.90 35.50
CA VAL A 33 -12.59 -44.13 34.75
C VAL A 33 -11.51 -45.19 34.96
N MET A 34 -10.23 -44.81 34.93
CA MET A 34 -9.12 -45.74 35.21
C MET A 34 -9.15 -46.27 36.64
N LEU A 35 -9.46 -45.43 37.63
CA LEU A 35 -9.65 -45.85 39.02
C LEU A 35 -10.83 -46.83 39.19
N LEU A 36 -11.93 -46.60 38.49
CA LEU A 36 -13.10 -47.49 38.50
C LEU A 36 -12.85 -48.81 37.75
N LYS A 37 -12.11 -48.76 36.63
CA LYS A 37 -11.81 -49.93 35.78
C LYS A 37 -10.59 -50.71 36.23
N LEU A 38 -9.85 -50.25 37.24
CA LEU A 38 -8.66 -50.89 37.80
C LEU A 38 -8.87 -52.38 38.13
N PRO A 39 -9.97 -52.82 38.77
CA PRO A 39 -10.22 -54.24 39.02
C PRO A 39 -10.37 -55.02 37.71
N SER A 40 -11.06 -54.45 36.72
CA SER A 40 -11.24 -55.06 35.39
C SER A 40 -9.94 -55.11 34.60
N PHE A 41 -9.08 -54.10 34.73
CA PHE A 41 -7.77 -54.06 34.09
C PHE A 41 -6.83 -55.11 34.70
N GLY A 42 -6.83 -55.27 36.03
CA GLY A 42 -6.07 -56.34 36.70
C GLY A 42 -6.48 -57.73 36.23
N LEU A 43 -7.78 -57.98 36.06
CA LEU A 43 -8.31 -59.22 35.48
C LEU A 43 -7.93 -59.38 34.01
N TRP A 44 -8.06 -58.34 33.19
CA TRP A 44 -7.70 -58.37 31.76
C TRP A 44 -6.19 -58.57 31.54
N TYR A 45 -5.35 -57.92 32.33
CA TYR A 45 -3.90 -58.07 32.29
C TYR A 45 -3.50 -59.49 32.71
N GLY A 46 -4.07 -60.00 33.81
CA GLY A 46 -3.85 -61.37 34.25
C GLY A 46 -4.33 -62.43 33.26
N ALA A 47 -5.34 -62.13 32.43
CA ALA A 47 -5.83 -63.03 31.39
C ALA A 47 -4.98 -63.04 30.10
N ASN A 48 -4.37 -61.90 29.74
CA ASN A 48 -3.66 -61.75 28.45
C ASN A 48 -2.14 -61.85 28.55
N VAL A 49 -1.55 -61.58 29.72
CA VAL A 49 -0.11 -61.72 29.94
C VAL A 49 0.17 -63.12 30.48
N LYS A 50 0.63 -64.01 29.59
CA LYS A 50 0.91 -65.42 29.89
C LYS A 50 2.08 -65.62 30.87
N ASP A 51 2.91 -64.60 31.05
CA ASP A 51 4.13 -64.70 31.85
C ASP A 51 3.87 -64.39 33.34
N LYS A 52 3.42 -65.45 34.04
CA LYS A 52 3.75 -65.89 35.42
C LYS A 52 4.03 -64.89 36.57
N VAL A 53 3.70 -63.61 36.49
CA VAL A 53 3.59 -62.78 37.70
C VAL A 53 2.15 -62.93 38.17
N SER A 54 1.94 -63.49 39.37
CA SER A 54 0.59 -63.72 39.89
C SER A 54 -0.23 -62.42 39.82
N PRO A 55 -1.52 -62.46 39.44
CA PRO A 55 -2.35 -61.26 39.45
C PRO A 55 -2.39 -60.60 40.85
N ASN A 56 -2.15 -61.37 41.92
CA ASN A 56 -2.04 -60.87 43.29
C ASN A 56 -0.73 -60.13 43.62
N SER A 57 0.33 -60.30 42.81
CA SER A 57 1.62 -59.59 43.02
C SER A 57 1.64 -58.18 42.42
N ILE A 58 0.71 -57.85 41.52
CA ILE A 58 0.48 -56.47 41.06
C ILE A 58 -0.75 -55.93 41.78
N ASN A 59 -0.79 -56.06 43.11
CA ASN A 59 -1.71 -55.28 43.94
C ASN A 59 -1.15 -53.86 44.06
N ILE A 60 -1.14 -53.11 42.95
CA ILE A 60 -1.00 -51.67 43.04
C ILE A 60 -2.22 -51.22 43.84
N SER A 61 -1.99 -50.79 45.07
CA SER A 61 -3.08 -50.32 45.90
C SER A 61 -3.75 -49.14 45.20
N ARG A 62 -5.06 -48.95 45.36
CA ARG A 62 -5.76 -47.77 44.80
C ARG A 62 -5.04 -46.46 45.16
N VAL A 63 -4.36 -46.45 46.31
CA VAL A 63 -3.53 -45.34 46.81
C VAL A 63 -2.25 -45.15 45.98
N GLU A 64 -1.54 -46.21 45.58
CA GLU A 64 -0.32 -46.11 44.77
C GLU A 64 -0.61 -45.68 43.33
N LEU A 65 -1.66 -46.21 42.71
CA LEU A 65 -2.08 -45.74 41.38
C LEU A 65 -2.51 -44.27 41.44
N LEU A 66 -3.23 -43.86 42.49
CA LEU A 66 -3.55 -42.46 42.72
C LEU A 66 -2.29 -41.60 42.87
N LYS A 67 -1.26 -42.05 43.60
CA LYS A 67 0.04 -41.34 43.71
C LYS A 67 0.73 -41.19 42.36
N ILE A 68 0.76 -42.25 41.53
CA ILE A 68 1.34 -42.19 40.19
C ILE A 68 0.56 -41.20 39.31
N LEU A 69 -0.77 -41.25 39.31
CA LEU A 69 -1.60 -40.32 38.54
C LEU A 69 -1.45 -38.87 39.02
N ILE A 70 -1.45 -38.62 40.33
CA ILE A 70 -1.17 -37.29 40.90
C ILE A 70 0.23 -36.82 40.53
N SER A 71 1.22 -37.72 40.51
CA SER A 71 2.58 -37.41 40.10
C SER A 71 2.69 -37.05 38.61
N LEU A 72 1.77 -37.50 37.75
CA LEU A 72 1.69 -37.12 36.34
C LEU A 72 0.98 -35.77 36.12
N ILE A 73 0.06 -35.38 37.02
CA ILE A 73 -0.64 -34.09 36.94
C ILE A 73 0.35 -32.93 37.02
N ALA A 74 1.37 -33.01 37.90
CA ALA A 74 2.34 -31.93 38.08
C ALA A 74 3.12 -31.61 36.78
N PRO A 75 3.80 -32.56 36.09
CA PRO A 75 4.44 -32.31 34.80
C PRO A 75 3.50 -31.79 33.72
N ILE A 76 2.27 -32.32 33.64
CA ILE A 76 1.26 -31.86 32.67
C ILE A 76 0.88 -30.40 32.94
N LEU A 77 0.65 -30.04 34.20
CA LEU A 77 0.32 -28.68 34.59
C LEU A 77 1.49 -27.73 34.32
N THR A 78 2.73 -28.13 34.65
CA THR A 78 3.94 -27.35 34.32
C THR A 78 4.08 -27.14 32.82
N PHE A 79 3.82 -28.17 32.01
CA PHE A 79 3.83 -28.06 30.55
C PHE A 79 2.73 -27.10 30.03
N LEU A 80 1.52 -27.17 30.57
CA LEU A 80 0.43 -26.25 30.21
C LEU A 80 0.77 -24.79 30.56
N VAL A 81 1.31 -24.55 31.76
CA VAL A 81 1.78 -23.22 32.19
C VAL A 81 2.90 -22.74 31.28
N PHE A 82 3.87 -23.59 30.95
CA PHE A 82 4.96 -23.26 30.03
C PHE A 82 4.46 -22.91 28.63
N MET A 83 3.53 -23.70 28.07
CA MET A 83 2.92 -23.42 26.76
C MET A 83 2.13 -22.11 26.76
N ASN A 84 1.43 -21.80 27.86
CA ASN A 84 0.76 -20.51 28.02
C ASN A 84 1.78 -19.37 28.07
N THR A 85 2.84 -19.50 28.86
CA THR A 85 3.95 -18.53 28.93
C THR A 85 4.59 -18.30 27.57
N LEU A 86 4.91 -19.35 26.81
CA LEU A 86 5.43 -19.22 25.44
C LEU A 86 4.45 -18.50 24.52
N SER A 87 3.15 -18.78 24.64
CA SER A 87 2.12 -18.13 23.83
C SER A 87 2.00 -16.63 24.15
N ILE A 88 2.10 -16.26 25.43
CA ILE A 88 2.11 -14.88 25.90
C ILE A 88 3.38 -14.17 25.44
N GLN A 89 4.55 -14.82 25.55
CA GLN A 89 5.82 -14.26 25.07
C GLN A 89 5.81 -14.00 23.57
N LYS A 90 5.30 -14.94 22.76
CA LYS A 90 5.14 -14.74 21.31
C LYS A 90 4.21 -13.57 21.00
N LYS A 91 3.06 -13.50 21.68
CA LYS A 91 2.11 -12.39 21.53
C LYS A 91 2.75 -11.03 21.89
N ASN A 92 3.44 -10.95 23.02
CA ASN A 92 4.14 -9.73 23.46
C ASN A 92 5.26 -9.34 22.48
N GLN A 93 5.94 -10.32 21.88
CA GLN A 93 6.95 -10.06 20.86
C GLN A 93 6.33 -9.55 19.55
N GLU A 94 5.18 -10.06 19.14
CA GLU A 94 4.45 -9.58 17.97
C GLU A 94 3.89 -8.17 18.19
N GLU A 95 3.31 -7.90 19.36
CA GLU A 95 2.81 -6.58 19.74
C GLU A 95 3.93 -5.54 19.83
N SER A 96 5.06 -5.87 20.46
CA SER A 96 6.23 -4.98 20.48
C SER A 96 6.80 -4.72 19.10
N LYS A 97 6.84 -5.72 18.20
CA LYS A 97 7.26 -5.51 16.80
C LYS A 97 6.30 -4.59 16.05
N LYS A 98 4.98 -4.75 16.23
CA LYS A 98 3.97 -3.86 15.62
C LYS A 98 4.11 -2.43 16.12
N LEU A 99 4.26 -2.25 17.43
CA LEU A 99 4.48 -0.93 18.05
C LEU A 99 5.75 -0.27 17.50
N ASN A 100 6.88 -0.99 17.49
CA ASN A 100 8.14 -0.48 16.95
C ASN A 100 8.05 -0.09 15.47
N ASN A 101 7.32 -0.88 14.66
CA ASN A 101 7.12 -0.56 13.25
C ASN A 101 6.25 0.70 13.07
N SER A 102 5.18 0.86 13.85
CA SER A 102 4.31 2.04 13.82
C SER A 102 5.07 3.28 14.30
N ASP A 103 5.83 3.20 15.39
CA ASP A 103 6.68 4.28 15.89
C ASP A 103 7.75 4.69 14.87
N SER A 104 8.39 3.72 14.22
CA SER A 104 9.35 3.99 13.16
C SER A 104 8.70 4.65 11.95
N ALA A 105 7.49 4.21 11.56
CA ALA A 105 6.76 4.80 10.45
C ALA A 105 6.35 6.24 10.78
N ASN A 106 5.84 6.49 11.98
CA ASN A 106 5.48 7.81 12.48
C ASN A 106 6.67 8.78 12.42
N ARG A 107 7.83 8.40 12.99
CA ARG A 107 9.02 9.27 12.99
C ARG A 107 9.49 9.61 11.58
N GLU A 108 9.56 8.62 10.69
CA GLU A 108 10.00 8.84 9.31
C GLU A 108 9.00 9.69 8.53
N PHE A 109 7.70 9.40 8.65
CA PHE A 109 6.64 10.16 7.99
C PHE A 109 6.66 11.63 8.40
N TYR A 110 6.63 11.93 9.70
CA TYR A 110 6.61 13.32 10.17
C TYR A 110 7.92 14.06 9.88
N SER A 111 9.06 13.37 9.89
CA SER A 111 10.33 13.96 9.46
C SER A 111 10.32 14.35 7.99
N LEU A 112 9.82 13.47 7.11
CA LEU A 112 9.69 13.77 5.69
C LEU A 112 8.61 14.83 5.42
N LEU A 113 7.52 14.82 6.18
CA LEU A 113 6.44 15.79 6.08
C LEU A 113 6.94 17.20 6.45
N ASP A 114 7.76 17.33 7.49
CA ASP A 114 8.39 18.61 7.85
C ASP A 114 9.31 19.13 6.73
N LEU A 115 10.13 18.25 6.14
CA LEU A 115 10.96 18.61 4.98
C LEU A 115 10.09 19.00 3.78
N PHE A 116 8.98 18.31 3.55
CA PHE A 116 8.05 18.63 2.48
C PHE A 116 7.40 20.00 2.67
N LYS A 117 6.94 20.32 3.88
CA LYS A 117 6.41 21.65 4.24
C LYS A 117 7.42 22.77 4.03
N LYS A 118 8.70 22.52 4.34
CA LYS A 118 9.78 23.47 4.07
C LYS A 118 9.94 23.75 2.58
N GLU A 119 9.84 22.72 1.72
CA GLU A 119 9.84 22.91 0.27
C GLU A 119 8.57 23.61 -0.23
N GLN A 120 7.39 23.23 0.28
CA GLN A 120 6.11 23.88 -0.03
C GLN A 120 6.15 25.39 0.21
N ASN A 121 6.77 25.82 1.31
CA ASN A 121 6.84 27.23 1.70
C ASN A 121 7.90 28.04 0.95
N LYS A 122 8.70 27.44 0.06
CA LYS A 122 9.66 28.21 -0.74
C LYS A 122 8.91 29.06 -1.77
N SER A 123 9.25 30.35 -1.82
CA SER A 123 8.64 31.29 -2.78
C SER A 123 8.71 30.81 -4.23
N GLU A 124 9.84 30.21 -4.63
CA GLU A 124 10.01 29.69 -5.99
C GLU A 124 9.12 28.48 -6.28
N THR A 125 8.91 27.61 -5.29
CA THR A 125 8.01 26.45 -5.39
C THR A 125 6.56 26.90 -5.48
N ILE A 126 6.12 27.83 -4.64
CA ILE A 126 4.77 28.42 -4.69
C ILE A 126 4.51 29.04 -6.07
N LYS A 127 5.45 29.86 -6.57
CA LYS A 127 5.34 30.48 -7.90
C LYS A 127 5.29 29.43 -9.02
N ALA A 128 6.10 28.37 -8.93
CA ALA A 128 6.13 27.31 -9.92
C ALA A 128 4.81 26.51 -9.96
N ILE A 129 4.26 26.18 -8.80
CA ILE A 129 2.97 25.48 -8.67
C ILE A 129 1.85 26.34 -9.24
N SER A 130 1.78 27.61 -8.86
CA SER A 130 0.77 28.54 -9.38
C SER A 130 0.87 28.70 -10.90
N PHE A 131 2.08 28.80 -11.45
CA PHE A 131 2.33 28.85 -12.88
C PHE A 131 1.81 27.61 -13.62
N LEU A 132 2.13 26.41 -13.12
CA LEU A 132 1.68 25.15 -13.72
C LEU A 132 0.17 24.99 -13.62
N TYR A 133 -0.42 25.30 -12.46
CA TYR A 133 -1.85 25.19 -12.23
C TYR A 133 -2.68 26.10 -13.16
N LYS A 134 -2.28 27.38 -13.30
CA LYS A 134 -2.97 28.33 -14.19
C LYS A 134 -3.05 27.86 -15.64
N ARG A 135 -2.05 27.08 -16.11
CA ARG A 135 -2.02 26.52 -17.47
C ARG A 135 -2.72 25.18 -17.62
N ALA A 136 -2.91 24.48 -16.52
CA ALA A 136 -3.62 23.22 -16.50
C ALA A 136 -5.14 23.36 -16.60
N ILE A 137 -5.73 24.38 -15.99
CA ILE A 137 -7.19 24.53 -15.96
C ILE A 137 -7.70 25.22 -17.22
N ASN A 138 -8.87 24.78 -17.70
CA ASN A 138 -9.57 25.35 -18.84
C ASN A 138 -9.82 26.85 -18.65
N ASP A 139 -9.32 27.66 -19.59
CA ASP A 139 -9.40 29.13 -19.58
C ASP A 139 -10.73 29.67 -20.17
N LYS A 140 -11.73 28.80 -20.32
CA LYS A 140 -13.03 29.03 -21.01
C LYS A 140 -12.95 28.90 -22.53
N HIS A 141 -11.76 28.89 -23.14
CA HIS A 141 -11.60 28.70 -24.58
C HIS A 141 -11.42 27.23 -24.97
N GLY A 142 -11.35 26.32 -23.99
CA GLY A 142 -11.23 24.87 -24.25
C GLY A 142 -9.82 24.43 -24.65
N ASN A 143 -8.81 25.29 -24.48
CA ASN A 143 -7.42 25.06 -24.88
C ASN A 143 -6.49 24.68 -23.71
N SER A 144 -7.06 24.11 -22.62
CA SER A 144 -6.31 23.64 -21.45
C SER A 144 -5.00 22.94 -21.84
N PHE A 145 -3.95 23.20 -21.06
CA PHE A 145 -2.55 22.84 -21.30
C PHE A 145 -1.85 23.54 -22.46
N ILE A 146 -2.52 23.83 -23.58
CA ILE A 146 -1.93 24.43 -24.80
C ILE A 146 -2.02 25.98 -24.79
N ASN A 147 -2.65 26.57 -23.77
CA ASN A 147 -2.76 28.02 -23.60
C ASN A 147 -1.42 28.75 -23.86
N ASP A 148 -1.46 29.82 -24.65
CA ASP A 148 -0.33 30.63 -25.13
C ASP A 148 0.63 29.94 -26.12
N TYR A 149 0.57 28.62 -26.31
CA TYR A 149 1.50 27.92 -27.19
C TYR A 149 1.02 27.91 -28.64
N ASN A 150 1.80 28.53 -29.53
CA ASN A 150 1.73 28.23 -30.96
C ASN A 150 2.63 27.02 -31.24
N ILE A 151 2.12 26.00 -31.91
CA ILE A 151 2.86 24.78 -32.24
C ILE A 151 2.99 24.72 -33.76
N ASP A 152 4.04 25.34 -34.29
CA ASP A 152 4.48 25.14 -35.68
C ASP A 152 5.50 23.99 -35.71
N ILE A 153 5.29 22.96 -36.53
CA ILE A 153 6.18 21.77 -36.62
C ILE A 153 7.08 21.85 -37.87
N GLY A 154 6.94 22.90 -38.70
CA GLY A 154 7.60 23.01 -40.00
C GLY A 154 9.11 22.82 -39.94
N ASN A 155 9.79 23.46 -38.98
CA ASN A 155 11.24 23.30 -38.75
C ASN A 155 11.65 23.17 -37.26
N GLY A 156 10.68 23.00 -36.36
CA GLY A 156 10.85 22.86 -34.91
C GLY A 156 9.69 23.53 -34.18
N LEU A 157 9.32 23.04 -32.99
CA LEU A 157 8.21 23.64 -32.23
C LEU A 157 8.62 25.00 -31.72
N ASP A 158 8.07 26.10 -32.23
CA ASP A 158 8.30 27.44 -31.68
C ASP A 158 7.28 27.76 -30.59
N PHE A 159 7.60 27.38 -29.36
CA PHE A 159 6.80 27.77 -28.20
C PHE A 159 7.03 29.25 -27.88
N ARG A 160 5.98 30.01 -27.64
CA ARG A 160 6.03 31.39 -27.14
C ARG A 160 5.18 31.48 -25.89
N PHE A 161 5.74 31.83 -24.72
CA PHE A 161 4.92 32.00 -23.51
C PHE A 161 5.56 32.95 -22.48
N ASN A 162 4.74 33.42 -21.54
CA ASN A 162 5.15 34.28 -20.42
C ASN A 162 5.50 33.43 -19.19
N LEU A 163 6.72 33.55 -18.66
CA LEU A 163 7.18 32.82 -17.48
C LEU A 163 7.15 33.77 -16.26
N PHE A 164 6.42 33.43 -15.20
CA PHE A 164 6.30 34.22 -13.96
C PHE A 164 5.90 35.70 -14.17
N GLU A 165 4.92 35.97 -15.04
CA GLU A 165 4.44 37.34 -15.32
C GLU A 165 5.52 38.27 -15.89
N SER A 166 6.58 37.72 -16.51
CA SER A 166 7.57 38.51 -17.24
C SER A 166 7.01 39.04 -18.56
N ASN A 167 7.34 40.27 -18.94
CA ASN A 167 6.93 40.83 -20.23
C ASN A 167 7.68 40.21 -21.44
N GLN A 168 8.44 39.12 -21.24
CA GLN A 168 9.23 38.48 -22.29
C GLN A 168 8.55 37.18 -22.77
N TRP A 169 8.27 37.16 -24.08
CA TRP A 169 7.92 35.94 -24.79
C TRP A 169 9.18 35.16 -25.10
N PHE A 170 9.33 33.96 -24.54
CA PHE A 170 10.43 33.08 -24.89
C PHE A 170 10.06 32.30 -26.15
N SER A 171 10.74 32.52 -27.28
CA SER A 171 10.67 31.62 -28.44
C SER A 171 11.68 30.49 -28.26
N ILE A 172 11.22 29.25 -28.19
CA ILE A 172 12.12 28.09 -28.08
C ILE A 172 11.74 27.10 -29.15
N THR A 173 12.66 26.84 -30.08
CA THR A 173 12.57 25.82 -31.12
C THR A 173 12.89 24.45 -30.52
N TYR A 174 11.88 23.62 -30.26
CA TYR A 174 12.10 22.23 -29.89
C TYR A 174 12.40 21.40 -31.14
N ASN A 175 13.66 21.04 -31.30
CA ASN A 175 14.13 20.19 -32.37
C ASN A 175 14.11 18.73 -31.91
N SER A 176 12.93 18.11 -31.90
CA SER A 176 12.86 16.66 -31.76
C SER A 176 12.91 16.01 -33.14
N SER A 177 14.03 15.35 -33.42
CA SER A 177 14.16 14.45 -34.57
C SER A 177 13.04 13.40 -34.60
N LYS A 178 12.46 13.03 -33.45
CA LYS A 178 11.35 12.07 -33.32
C LYS A 178 10.05 12.54 -33.98
N TYR A 179 9.81 13.86 -34.01
CA TYR A 179 8.56 14.48 -34.46
C TYR A 179 8.69 15.32 -35.73
N LYS A 180 9.91 15.59 -36.21
CA LYS A 180 10.15 16.37 -37.42
C LYS A 180 9.35 15.80 -38.61
N GLY A 181 8.50 16.64 -39.20
CA GLY A 181 7.67 16.27 -40.36
C GLY A 181 6.45 15.38 -40.06
N LYS A 182 6.10 15.11 -38.79
CA LYS A 182 4.92 14.32 -38.42
C LYS A 182 3.74 15.20 -38.01
N ASN A 183 2.53 14.82 -38.43
CA ASN A 183 1.29 15.36 -37.86
C ASN A 183 1.06 14.75 -36.47
N LEU A 184 1.24 15.55 -35.42
CA LEU A 184 1.01 15.10 -34.04
C LEU A 184 -0.47 15.04 -33.70
N THR A 185 -0.84 14.02 -32.92
CA THR A 185 -2.18 13.97 -32.30
C THR A 185 -2.35 15.09 -31.28
N LYS A 186 -3.59 15.39 -30.89
CA LYS A 186 -3.86 16.36 -29.81
C LYS A 186 -3.15 15.95 -28.52
N GLU A 187 -3.16 14.67 -28.16
CA GLU A 187 -2.52 14.18 -26.92
C GLU A 187 -1.01 14.39 -26.94
N GLN A 188 -0.35 14.10 -28.07
CA GLN A 188 1.09 14.31 -28.22
C GLN A 188 1.47 15.79 -28.08
N LYS A 189 0.64 16.70 -28.61
CA LYS A 189 0.84 18.15 -28.44
C LYS A 189 0.70 18.56 -26.97
N VAL A 190 -0.34 18.08 -26.28
CA VAL A 190 -0.56 18.34 -24.85
C VAL A 190 0.64 17.84 -24.03
N GLU A 191 1.09 16.63 -24.27
CA GLU A 191 2.24 16.02 -23.59
C GLU A 191 3.53 16.85 -23.76
N LEU A 192 3.82 17.28 -24.99
CA LEU A 192 5.00 18.09 -25.28
C LEU A 192 4.96 19.43 -24.54
N VAL A 193 3.80 20.09 -24.55
CA VAL A 193 3.62 21.37 -23.86
C VAL A 193 3.74 21.19 -22.35
N ILE A 194 3.10 20.19 -21.77
CA ILE A 194 3.19 19.91 -20.33
C ILE A 194 4.63 19.58 -19.93
N SER A 195 5.28 18.66 -20.64
CA SER A 195 6.67 18.28 -20.35
C SER A 195 7.58 19.50 -20.35
N ARG A 196 7.37 20.42 -21.31
CA ARG A 196 8.11 21.67 -21.39
C ARG A 196 7.83 22.60 -20.20
N GLN A 197 6.56 22.85 -19.88
CA GLN A 197 6.17 23.67 -18.74
C GLN A 197 6.84 23.19 -17.45
N PHE A 198 6.88 21.87 -17.25
CA PHE A 198 7.54 21.25 -16.10
C PHE A 198 9.05 21.39 -16.14
N ASP A 199 9.69 21.20 -17.30
CA ASP A 199 11.14 21.36 -17.45
C ASP A 199 11.59 22.80 -17.13
N ASP A 200 10.82 23.81 -17.54
CA ASP A 200 11.15 25.22 -17.31
C ASP A 200 11.15 25.62 -15.83
N VAL A 201 10.32 24.98 -15.02
CA VAL A 201 10.25 25.23 -13.57
C VAL A 201 10.90 24.13 -12.74
N TYR A 202 11.45 23.08 -13.37
CA TYR A 202 11.92 21.88 -12.67
C TYR A 202 12.98 22.20 -11.61
N ASN A 203 13.95 23.05 -11.92
CA ASN A 203 15.01 23.41 -10.97
C ASN A 203 14.46 24.09 -9.70
N LYS A 204 13.29 24.73 -9.78
CA LYS A 204 12.63 25.47 -8.69
C LYS A 204 11.76 24.59 -7.80
N MET A 205 11.35 23.41 -8.26
CA MET A 205 10.42 22.54 -7.54
C MET A 205 10.78 21.04 -7.60
N SER A 206 11.97 20.68 -8.09
CA SER A 206 12.38 19.26 -8.16
C SER A 206 12.46 18.62 -6.76
N SER A 207 12.92 19.37 -5.76
CA SER A 207 12.99 18.91 -4.37
C SER A 207 11.60 18.63 -3.79
N TYR A 208 10.60 19.46 -4.12
CA TYR A 208 9.20 19.23 -3.76
C TYR A 208 8.73 17.83 -4.20
N PHE A 209 8.88 17.51 -5.50
CA PHE A 209 8.47 16.19 -6.01
C PHE A 209 9.30 15.04 -5.45
N LYS A 210 10.61 15.23 -5.27
CA LYS A 210 11.50 14.20 -4.70
C LYS A 210 11.10 13.81 -3.29
N ILE A 211 10.81 14.78 -2.43
CA ILE A 211 10.38 14.52 -1.06
C ILE A 211 8.99 13.91 -1.04
N PHE A 212 8.07 14.43 -1.85
CA PHE A 212 6.72 13.90 -1.96
C PHE A 212 6.71 12.42 -2.39
N HIS A 213 7.45 12.09 -3.45
CA HIS A 213 7.67 10.71 -3.90
C HIS A 213 8.29 9.84 -2.79
N ARG A 214 9.26 10.38 -2.03
CA ARG A 214 9.88 9.64 -0.93
C ARG A 214 8.91 9.31 0.20
N ILE A 215 7.99 10.22 0.53
CA ILE A 215 6.93 9.98 1.53
C ILE A 215 6.07 8.79 1.07
N LEU A 216 5.51 8.86 -0.15
CA LEU A 216 4.63 7.81 -0.67
C LEU A 216 5.35 6.47 -0.75
N LYS A 217 6.57 6.45 -1.30
CA LYS A 217 7.39 5.25 -1.41
C LYS A 217 7.67 4.59 -0.07
N SER A 218 7.95 5.38 0.97
CA SER A 218 8.19 4.86 2.32
C SER A 218 6.92 4.23 2.91
N LEU A 219 5.78 4.92 2.79
CA LEU A 219 4.48 4.42 3.26
C LEU A 219 4.07 3.14 2.52
N ASN A 220 4.13 3.16 1.18
CA ASN A 220 3.78 2.04 0.33
C ASN A 220 4.62 0.81 0.63
N LYS A 221 5.94 0.97 0.75
CA LYS A 221 6.84 -0.13 1.09
C LYS A 221 6.48 -0.76 2.44
N ARG A 222 6.22 0.05 3.46
CA ARG A 222 5.88 -0.44 4.81
C ARG A 222 4.52 -1.15 4.83
N PHE A 223 3.55 -0.62 4.09
CA PHE A 223 2.24 -1.25 3.93
C PHE A 223 2.36 -2.59 3.18
N ASP A 224 3.12 -2.62 2.08
CA ASP A 224 3.35 -3.83 1.28
C ASP A 224 4.06 -4.94 2.05
N GLU A 225 5.01 -4.56 2.92
CA GLU A 225 5.73 -5.48 3.80
C GLU A 225 4.94 -5.86 5.07
N LYS A 226 3.67 -5.44 5.19
CA LYS A 226 2.80 -5.66 6.38
C LYS A 226 3.41 -5.13 7.69
N LYS A 227 4.29 -4.13 7.59
CA LYS A 227 4.85 -3.39 8.73
C LYS A 227 3.97 -2.24 9.16
N LEU A 228 3.05 -1.82 8.28
CA LEU A 228 2.02 -0.83 8.52
C LEU A 228 0.66 -1.48 8.28
N ASP A 229 -0.29 -1.26 9.17
CA ASP A 229 -1.65 -1.73 8.94
C ASP A 229 -2.43 -0.77 8.02
N GLU A 230 -3.60 -1.21 7.57
CA GLU A 230 -4.43 -0.45 6.63
C GLU A 230 -5.00 0.83 7.24
N SER A 231 -5.30 0.82 8.55
CA SER A 231 -5.85 1.97 9.27
C SER A 231 -4.82 3.08 9.34
N ASP A 232 -3.61 2.75 9.79
CA ASP A 232 -2.48 3.67 9.86
C ASP A 232 -2.11 4.20 8.47
N TYR A 233 -2.03 3.33 7.47
CA TYR A 233 -1.75 3.74 6.09
C TYR A 233 -2.76 4.78 5.58
N LYS A 234 -4.06 4.52 5.74
CA LYS A 234 -5.12 5.47 5.36
C LYS A 234 -5.01 6.79 6.13
N ASN A 235 -4.67 6.73 7.41
CA ASN A 235 -4.46 7.93 8.22
C ASN A 235 -3.29 8.78 7.70
N TYR A 236 -2.14 8.18 7.37
CA TYR A 236 -1.00 8.93 6.81
C TYR A 236 -1.32 9.56 5.45
N ILE A 237 -2.00 8.83 4.56
CA ILE A 237 -2.42 9.40 3.28
C ILE A 237 -3.42 10.55 3.50
N GLY A 238 -4.36 10.39 4.43
CA GLY A 238 -5.30 11.45 4.81
C GLY A 238 -4.56 12.70 5.33
N ILE A 239 -3.60 12.53 6.24
CA ILE A 239 -2.78 13.63 6.74
C ILE A 239 -2.02 14.29 5.58
N LEU A 240 -1.34 13.52 4.74
CA LEU A 240 -0.59 14.04 3.60
C LEU A 240 -1.49 14.85 2.66
N ARG A 241 -2.67 14.32 2.32
CA ARG A 241 -3.68 14.99 1.48
C ARG A 241 -4.12 16.33 2.07
N THR A 242 -4.36 16.41 3.38
CA THR A 242 -4.74 17.69 4.02
C THR A 242 -3.65 18.76 4.00
N GLN A 243 -2.40 18.39 3.73
CA GLN A 243 -1.31 19.37 3.59
C GLN A 243 -1.18 19.91 2.16
N LEU A 244 -1.98 19.42 1.21
CA LEU A 244 -1.94 19.83 -0.19
C LEU A 244 -3.11 20.75 -0.50
N SER A 245 -2.82 21.87 -1.14
CA SER A 245 -3.83 22.71 -1.78
C SER A 245 -4.40 22.05 -3.03
N SER A 246 -5.56 22.51 -3.49
CA SER A 246 -6.15 22.04 -4.76
C SER A 246 -5.22 22.26 -5.95
N GLU A 247 -4.45 23.35 -5.96
CA GLU A 247 -3.45 23.64 -7.00
C GLU A 247 -2.35 22.57 -7.03
N GLU A 248 -1.85 22.20 -5.85
CA GLU A 248 -0.82 21.18 -5.69
C GLU A 248 -1.30 19.80 -6.14
N LEU A 249 -2.53 19.42 -5.76
CA LEU A 249 -3.12 18.15 -6.20
C LEU A 249 -3.16 18.05 -7.73
N VAL A 250 -3.60 19.13 -8.40
CA VAL A 250 -3.63 19.18 -9.86
C VAL A 250 -2.22 19.08 -10.46
N VAL A 251 -1.26 19.83 -9.93
CA VAL A 251 0.13 19.80 -10.41
C VAL A 251 0.78 18.43 -10.21
N ILE A 252 0.55 17.78 -9.08
CA ILE A 252 1.02 16.41 -8.80
C ILE A 252 0.38 15.43 -9.78
N LEU A 253 -0.92 15.54 -10.04
CA LEU A 253 -1.65 14.69 -10.98
C LEU A 253 -1.14 14.83 -12.42
N ILE A 254 -0.86 16.05 -12.85
CA ILE A 254 -0.32 16.28 -14.21
C ILE A 254 1.10 15.75 -14.31
N ASN A 255 1.92 15.98 -13.29
CA ASN A 255 3.26 15.45 -13.22
C ASN A 255 3.27 13.92 -13.33
N SER A 256 2.38 13.26 -12.59
CA SER A 256 2.29 11.81 -12.59
C SER A 256 1.83 11.23 -13.92
N LEU A 257 0.90 11.89 -14.61
CA LEU A 257 0.30 11.37 -15.84
C LEU A 257 1.11 11.68 -17.10
N TYR A 258 1.62 12.90 -17.24
CA TYR A 258 2.13 13.44 -18.49
C TYR A 258 3.63 13.65 -18.52
N VAL A 259 4.30 13.69 -17.37
CA VAL A 259 5.73 14.00 -17.30
C VAL A 259 6.52 12.72 -17.07
N LYS A 260 7.44 12.39 -17.99
CA LYS A 260 8.31 11.22 -17.87
C LYS A 260 9.06 11.14 -16.54
N ARG A 261 9.60 12.27 -16.05
CA ARG A 261 10.27 12.34 -14.73
C ARG A 261 9.34 12.07 -13.56
N GLY A 262 8.04 12.33 -13.75
CA GLY A 262 6.98 12.04 -12.78
C GLY A 262 6.49 10.59 -12.81
N LEU A 263 6.96 9.74 -13.74
CA LEU A 263 6.54 8.35 -13.87
C LEU A 263 6.66 7.56 -12.56
N GLY A 264 7.80 7.69 -11.87
CA GLY A 264 8.02 7.02 -10.58
C GLY A 264 7.03 7.48 -9.52
N LEU A 265 6.74 8.78 -9.46
CA LEU A 265 5.72 9.33 -8.58
C LEU A 265 4.31 8.83 -8.94
N GLY A 266 3.98 8.80 -10.24
CA GLY A 266 2.71 8.27 -10.71
C GLY A 266 2.49 6.83 -10.31
N ILE A 267 3.51 5.97 -10.40
CA ILE A 267 3.43 4.59 -9.94
C ILE A 267 3.16 4.54 -8.43
N GLU A 268 3.90 5.30 -7.61
CA GLU A 268 3.70 5.32 -6.16
C GLU A 268 2.33 5.88 -5.74
N LEU A 269 1.65 6.64 -6.59
CA LEU A 269 0.29 7.15 -6.35
C LEU A 269 -0.82 6.12 -6.60
N ILE A 270 -0.54 5.06 -7.36
CA ILE A 270 -1.52 4.03 -7.72
C ILE A 270 -2.09 3.37 -6.45
N GLY A 271 -3.42 3.34 -6.34
CA GLY A 271 -4.11 2.70 -5.21
C GLY A 271 -3.94 3.41 -3.87
N THR A 272 -3.58 4.70 -3.83
CA THR A 272 -3.36 5.44 -2.58
C THR A 272 -4.62 6.15 -2.06
N ASN A 273 -5.61 6.47 -2.91
CA ASN A 273 -6.70 7.42 -2.61
C ASN A 273 -6.24 8.86 -2.32
N LEU A 274 -5.01 9.26 -2.66
CA LEU A 274 -4.53 10.62 -2.41
C LEU A 274 -5.43 11.68 -3.09
N PHE A 275 -5.89 11.43 -4.31
CA PHE A 275 -6.74 12.37 -5.04
C PHE A 275 -8.22 12.29 -4.64
N GLY A 276 -8.62 11.27 -3.88
CA GLY A 276 -10.01 10.97 -3.56
C GLY A 276 -10.43 9.57 -4.00
N ASP A 277 -11.68 9.26 -3.73
CA ASP A 277 -12.37 8.07 -4.21
C ASP A 277 -13.30 8.36 -5.42
N GLU A 278 -14.03 7.36 -5.88
CA GLU A 278 -14.92 7.48 -7.03
C GLU A 278 -16.03 8.53 -6.84
N LYS A 279 -16.47 8.76 -5.60
CA LYS A 279 -17.49 9.76 -5.28
C LYS A 279 -16.88 11.16 -5.29
N ASP A 280 -15.68 11.32 -4.72
CA ASP A 280 -14.95 12.59 -4.68
C ASP A 280 -14.76 13.16 -6.09
N PHE A 281 -14.46 12.30 -7.09
CA PHE A 281 -14.28 12.71 -8.48
C PHE A 281 -15.56 13.11 -9.21
N LYS A 282 -16.73 12.59 -8.80
CA LYS A 282 -18.02 12.95 -9.43
C LYS A 282 -18.47 14.36 -9.08
N ILE A 283 -18.01 14.89 -7.95
CA ILE A 283 -18.42 16.19 -7.42
C ILE A 283 -17.28 17.21 -7.35
N ASP A 284 -16.11 16.91 -7.94
CA ASP A 284 -14.91 17.75 -7.89
C ASP A 284 -14.54 18.18 -6.44
N GLN A 285 -14.63 17.26 -5.47
CA GLN A 285 -14.59 17.59 -4.03
C GLN A 285 -13.27 18.23 -3.57
N HIS A 286 -12.13 17.78 -4.12
CA HIS A 286 -10.81 18.16 -3.66
C HIS A 286 -10.11 19.16 -4.59
N PHE A 287 -10.41 19.10 -5.88
CA PHE A 287 -9.85 19.95 -6.90
C PHE A 287 -10.71 19.87 -8.17
N VAL A 288 -10.55 20.84 -9.05
CA VAL A 288 -11.18 20.84 -10.37
C VAL A 288 -10.34 19.99 -11.31
N ILE A 289 -10.94 18.96 -11.92
CA ILE A 289 -10.26 18.14 -12.92
C ILE A 289 -9.91 19.00 -14.14
N PRO A 290 -8.65 18.99 -14.61
CA PRO A 290 -8.24 19.62 -15.87
C PRO A 290 -8.93 19.02 -17.10
N LYS A 291 -10.12 19.54 -17.45
CA LYS A 291 -10.91 19.13 -18.62
C LYS A 291 -10.50 19.93 -19.88
N PRO A 292 -10.59 19.34 -21.08
CA PRO A 292 -11.05 17.97 -21.37
C PRO A 292 -9.95 16.88 -21.33
N GLU A 293 -8.70 17.22 -21.07
CA GLU A 293 -7.56 16.31 -21.24
C GLU A 293 -7.45 15.23 -20.16
N ILE A 294 -7.98 15.45 -18.96
CA ILE A 294 -8.10 14.43 -17.91
C ILE A 294 -9.57 14.06 -17.73
N ILE A 295 -9.87 12.77 -17.90
CA ILE A 295 -11.19 12.19 -17.66
C ILE A 295 -11.22 11.37 -16.37
N GLN A 296 -12.41 11.09 -15.85
CA GLN A 296 -12.56 10.32 -14.60
C GLN A 296 -11.91 8.93 -14.68
N ASP A 297 -11.94 8.29 -15.84
CA ASP A 297 -11.32 6.98 -16.06
C ASP A 297 -9.80 7.03 -15.88
N ASP A 298 -9.15 8.16 -16.20
CA ASP A 298 -7.71 8.36 -15.97
C ASP A 298 -7.36 8.35 -14.47
N LEU A 299 -8.32 8.71 -13.62
CA LEU A 299 -8.13 8.79 -12.17
C LEU A 299 -8.39 7.46 -11.46
N SER A 300 -9.13 6.55 -12.10
CA SER A 300 -9.56 5.27 -11.52
C SER A 300 -8.40 4.40 -11.01
N ILE A 301 -7.23 4.51 -11.63
CA ILE A 301 -6.03 3.77 -11.25
C ILE A 301 -5.45 4.23 -9.90
N PHE A 302 -5.70 5.47 -9.49
CA PHE A 302 -5.22 6.02 -8.22
C PHE A 302 -6.10 5.67 -7.03
N ILE A 303 -7.29 5.12 -7.27
CA ILE A 303 -8.23 4.70 -6.23
C ILE A 303 -7.75 3.38 -5.61
N ASN A 304 -7.75 3.29 -4.28
CA ASN A 304 -7.62 2.03 -3.55
C ASN A 304 -8.93 1.25 -3.67
N ASP A 305 -8.95 0.30 -4.59
CA ASP A 305 -10.09 -0.59 -4.76
C ASP A 305 -10.13 -1.63 -3.63
N ASN A 306 -11.33 -1.96 -3.14
CA ASN A 306 -11.51 -2.94 -2.05
C ASN A 306 -10.93 -4.34 -2.38
N GLU A 307 -10.67 -4.63 -3.65
CA GLU A 307 -10.11 -5.90 -4.12
C GLU A 307 -8.56 -5.88 -4.18
N GLY A 308 -7.94 -4.71 -3.98
CA GLY A 308 -6.49 -4.52 -4.04
C GLY A 308 -5.87 -4.67 -5.44
N LYS A 309 -6.67 -4.59 -6.51
CA LYS A 309 -6.22 -4.69 -7.90
C LYS A 309 -5.25 -3.58 -8.27
N ASN A 310 -5.53 -2.33 -7.89
CA ASN A 310 -4.67 -1.20 -8.18
C ASN A 310 -3.36 -1.28 -7.39
N ILE A 311 -3.41 -1.70 -6.12
CA ILE A 311 -2.18 -1.97 -5.34
C ILE A 311 -1.33 -3.06 -6.01
N LYS A 312 -1.97 -4.11 -6.56
CA LYS A 312 -1.26 -5.14 -7.32
C LYS A 312 -0.62 -4.56 -8.59
N LYS A 313 -1.39 -3.78 -9.38
CA LYS A 313 -0.88 -3.07 -10.57
C LYS A 313 0.33 -2.19 -10.23
N ARG A 314 0.29 -1.45 -9.11
CA ARG A 314 1.43 -0.65 -8.63
C ARG A 314 2.68 -1.51 -8.51
N LYS A 315 2.60 -2.65 -7.83
CA LYS A 315 3.74 -3.57 -7.63
C LYS A 315 4.26 -4.12 -8.94
N ASP A 316 3.36 -4.49 -9.84
CA ASP A 316 3.71 -5.02 -11.16
C ASP A 316 4.42 -3.93 -11.99
N TYR A 317 3.92 -2.70 -12.00
CA TYR A 317 4.54 -1.55 -12.66
C TYR A 317 5.86 -1.11 -12.04
N GLU A 318 5.99 -1.14 -10.71
CA GLU A 318 7.28 -0.91 -10.04
C GLU A 318 8.31 -1.96 -10.45
N LYS A 319 7.91 -3.22 -10.55
CA LYS A 319 8.79 -4.31 -10.98
C LYS A 319 9.18 -4.13 -12.45
N LYS A 320 8.22 -3.85 -13.32
CA LYS A 320 8.42 -3.56 -14.75
C LYS A 320 9.39 -2.40 -14.94
N LEU A 321 9.20 -1.30 -14.20
CA LEU A 321 10.08 -0.14 -14.30
C LEU A 321 11.51 -0.46 -13.84
N LYS A 322 11.66 -1.28 -12.80
CA LYS A 322 12.98 -1.72 -12.29
C LYS A 322 13.68 -2.73 -13.21
N SER A 323 12.94 -3.47 -14.05
CA SER A 323 13.51 -4.45 -14.98
C SER A 323 13.94 -3.87 -16.32
N ILE A 324 13.66 -2.59 -16.58
CA ILE A 324 14.15 -1.91 -17.78
C ILE A 324 15.63 -1.58 -17.57
N ASP A 325 16.49 -2.50 -18.00
CA ASP A 325 17.95 -2.32 -17.96
C ASP A 325 18.45 -1.53 -19.17
N ASN A 326 17.70 -1.54 -20.28
CA ASN A 326 18.08 -0.86 -21.51
C ASN A 326 17.67 0.61 -21.51
N ILE A 327 18.65 1.51 -21.63
CA ILE A 327 18.42 2.95 -21.73
C ILE A 327 17.49 3.30 -22.90
N ALA A 328 17.63 2.62 -24.05
CA ALA A 328 16.79 2.88 -25.22
C ALA A 328 15.30 2.54 -24.97
N GLU A 329 15.03 1.42 -24.29
CA GLU A 329 13.67 1.03 -23.91
C GLU A 329 13.08 2.02 -22.91
N PHE A 330 13.90 2.49 -21.95
CA PHE A 330 13.47 3.55 -21.04
C PHE A 330 13.22 4.87 -21.77
N GLU A 331 14.05 5.22 -22.77
CA GLU A 331 13.92 6.42 -23.61
C GLU A 331 12.61 6.43 -24.42
N ASP A 332 12.12 5.26 -24.83
CA ASP A 332 10.87 5.12 -25.57
C ASP A 332 9.61 5.36 -24.74
N ILE A 333 9.67 5.19 -23.41
CA ILE A 333 8.57 5.57 -22.53
C ILE A 333 8.38 7.09 -22.59
N MET A 334 7.20 7.51 -23.02
CA MET A 334 6.87 8.93 -23.16
C MET A 334 6.30 9.48 -21.84
N ASN A 335 5.29 8.80 -21.31
CA ASN A 335 4.59 9.18 -20.10
C ASN A 335 3.96 7.95 -19.39
N PHE A 336 3.24 8.21 -18.30
CA PHE A 336 2.58 7.17 -17.51
C PHE A 336 1.54 6.37 -18.31
N LYS A 337 0.70 7.03 -19.11
CA LYS A 337 -0.28 6.33 -19.95
C LYS A 337 0.42 5.38 -20.93
N SER A 338 1.49 5.81 -21.58
CA SER A 338 2.27 4.94 -22.51
C SER A 338 2.93 3.75 -21.80
N PHE A 339 3.29 3.91 -20.52
CA PHE A 339 3.91 2.85 -19.73
C PHE A 339 2.91 1.80 -19.24
N VAL A 340 1.74 2.27 -18.79
CA VAL A 340 0.68 1.45 -18.20
C VAL A 340 -0.19 0.76 -19.26
N SER A 341 -0.44 1.41 -20.40
CA SER A 341 -1.22 0.85 -21.52
C SER A 341 -0.53 -0.30 -22.26
N ALA A 342 0.78 -0.48 -22.10
CA ALA A 342 1.49 -1.62 -22.68
C ALA A 342 1.03 -3.00 -22.14
N ASP A 343 0.16 -3.04 -21.12
CA ASP A 343 -0.39 -4.26 -20.52
C ASP A 343 -1.90 -4.45 -20.80
N SER A 344 -2.57 -3.52 -21.50
CA SER A 344 -3.99 -3.62 -21.89
C SER A 344 -4.14 -3.94 -23.37
#